data_AF-A0A366E2V3-F1
#
_entry.id   AF-A0A366E2V3-F1
#
_cell.length_a   1.000
_cell.length_b   1.000
_cell.length_c   1.000
_cell.angle_alpha   90.00
_cell.angle_beta   90.00
_cell.angle_gamma   90.00
#
_symmetry.space_group_name_H-M   'P 1'
#
loop_
_entity.id
_entity.type
_entity.pdbx_description
1 polymer ?
#
loop_
_entity_poly.entity_id
_entity_poly.type
_entity_poly.pdbx_seq_one_letter_code
_entity_poly.pdbx_strand_id
1 'polypeptide(L)'
;MMAEIAPLGLRIRVEHGLGSITLPPGHYTIHFWSQYVLWRVGKASLNFDTTRGPVWLYYAAPHTIYSAGAAGFEPQQRPGRSGLYVIFGLALLVPLLVVLIALLTR
;
A
#
# COMPACT_ATOMS: atom_id res chain seq x y z
N MET A 1 6.85 -6.91 2.02
CA MET A 1 6.29 -6.38 0.75
C MET A 1 7.22 -6.74 -0.40
N MET A 2 6.79 -6.60 -1.65
CA MET A 2 7.64 -6.84 -2.82
C MET A 2 7.88 -5.51 -3.54
N ALA A 3 9.08 -5.37 -4.11
CA ALA A 3 9.41 -4.30 -5.01
C ALA A 3 10.11 -4.85 -6.26
N GLU A 4 9.85 -4.24 -7.41
CA GLU A 4 10.51 -4.54 -8.68
C GLU A 4 11.11 -3.27 -9.27
N ILE A 5 12.37 -3.33 -9.67
CA ILE A 5 13.09 -2.19 -10.24
C ILE A 5 13.23 -2.40 -11.75
N ALA A 6 12.55 -1.55 -12.52
CA ALA A 6 12.64 -1.52 -13.98
C ALA A 6 13.70 -0.50 -14.44
N PRO A 7 14.45 -0.77 -15.54
CA PRO A 7 14.32 -1.93 -16.45
C PRO A 7 15.11 -3.18 -16.00
N LEU A 8 15.82 -3.13 -14.87
CA LEU A 8 16.66 -4.24 -14.39
C LEU A 8 15.89 -5.55 -14.15
N GLY A 9 14.57 -5.50 -13.94
CA GLY A 9 13.75 -6.66 -13.58
C GLY A 9 14.09 -7.21 -12.18
N LEU A 10 14.84 -6.46 -11.38
CA LEU A 10 15.31 -6.89 -10.07
C LEU A 10 14.13 -6.88 -9.10
N ARG A 11 13.76 -8.06 -8.59
CA ARG A 11 12.72 -8.23 -7.59
C ARG A 11 13.32 -8.46 -6.22
N ILE A 12 12.88 -7.67 -5.26
CA ILE A 12 13.35 -7.73 -3.88
C ILE A 12 12.16 -7.81 -2.93
N ARG A 13 12.31 -8.62 -1.89
CA ARG A 13 11.45 -8.54 -0.72
C ARG A 13 11.94 -7.37 0.12
N VAL A 14 11.05 -6.42 0.39
CA VAL A 14 11.33 -5.32 1.30
C VAL A 14 10.65 -5.62 2.64
N GLU A 15 11.43 -5.51 3.71
CA GLU A 15 10.95 -5.69 5.07
C GLU A 15 10.50 -4.36 5.67
N HIS A 16 9.89 -4.41 6.85
CA HIS A 16 9.48 -3.19 7.52
C HIS A 16 10.71 -2.50 8.14
N GLY A 17 10.90 -1.22 7.85
CA GLY A 17 12.02 -0.43 8.36
C GLY A 17 12.96 0.07 7.27
N LEU A 18 14.17 0.42 7.68
CA LEU A 18 15.22 0.92 6.80
C LEU A 18 15.92 -0.25 6.10
N GLY A 19 15.97 -0.18 4.78
CA GLY A 19 16.76 -1.07 3.94
C GLY A 19 17.51 -0.25 2.90
N SER A 20 18.70 -0.73 2.52
CA SER A 20 19.51 -0.12 1.47
C SER A 20 19.75 -1.13 0.35
N ILE A 21 19.67 -0.66 -0.89
CA ILE A 21 19.99 -1.45 -2.08
C ILE A 21 20.98 -0.63 -2.90
N THR A 22 22.04 -1.28 -3.37
CA THR A 22 23.02 -0.67 -4.25
C THR A 22 22.61 -0.91 -5.70
N LEU A 23 22.49 0.16 -6.48
CA LEU A 23 22.16 0.12 -7.90
C LEU A 23 23.23 0.89 -8.68
N PRO A 24 23.49 0.52 -9.94
CA PRO A 24 24.30 1.35 -10.82
C PRO A 24 23.71 2.77 -10.97
N PRO A 25 24.51 3.78 -11.33
CA PRO A 25 24.00 5.11 -11.64
C PRO A 25 23.05 5.07 -12.85
N GLY A 26 21.83 5.60 -12.70
CA GLY A 26 20.84 5.65 -13.77
C GLY A 26 19.45 6.08 -13.30
N HIS A 27 18.51 6.10 -14.24
CA HIS A 27 17.10 6.37 -13.99
C HIS A 27 16.32 5.05 -13.92
N TYR A 28 15.56 4.87 -12.85
CA TYR A 28 14.83 3.65 -12.58
C TYR A 28 13.39 3.93 -12.17
N THR A 29 12.54 2.94 -12.37
CA THR A 29 11.19 2.92 -11.82
C THR A 29 11.09 1.76 -10.83
N ILE A 30 10.68 2.04 -9.60
CA ILE A 30 10.37 1.01 -8.61
C ILE A 30 8.85 0.82 -8.55
N HIS A 31 8.42 -0.44 -8.65
CA HIS A 31 7.04 -0.87 -8.50
C HIS A 31 6.89 -1.63 -7.19
N PHE A 32 6.09 -1.10 -6.27
CA PHE A 32 5.79 -1.74 -4.99
C PHE A 32 4.45 -2.47 -5.05
N TRP A 33 4.35 -3.61 -4.38
CA TRP A 33 3.07 -4.26 -4.09
C TRP A 33 3.19 -5.20 -2.89
N SER A 34 2.05 -5.53 -2.29
CA SER A 34 1.92 -6.63 -1.34
C SER A 34 1.27 -7.83 -2.03
N GLN A 35 1.79 -9.03 -1.78
CA GLN A 35 1.21 -10.28 -2.28
C GLN A 35 0.15 -10.77 -1.29
N TYR A 36 -1.11 -10.82 -1.72
CA TYR A 36 -2.23 -11.34 -0.94
C TYR A 36 -2.80 -12.59 -1.59
N VAL A 37 -2.41 -13.78 -1.10
CA VAL A 37 -2.78 -15.11 -1.64
C VAL A 37 -2.54 -15.22 -3.16
N LEU A 38 -3.48 -14.77 -3.99
CA LEU A 38 -3.38 -14.77 -5.46
C LEU A 38 -3.27 -13.36 -6.10
N TRP A 39 -3.43 -12.28 -5.34
CA TRP A 39 -3.59 -10.92 -5.87
C TRP A 39 -2.46 -9.98 -5.42
N ARG A 40 -2.06 -9.06 -6.31
CA ARG A 40 -1.15 -7.96 -5.99
C ARG A 40 -1.97 -6.76 -5.53
N VAL A 41 -1.83 -6.37 -4.27
CA VAL A 41 -2.58 -5.28 -3.64
C VAL A 41 -1.65 -4.13 -3.25
N GLY A 42 -2.19 -2.92 -3.09
CA GLY A 42 -1.39 -1.76 -2.70
C GLY A 42 -0.35 -1.35 -3.74
N LYS A 43 -0.64 -1.52 -5.04
CA LYS A 43 0.32 -1.17 -6.09
C LYS A 43 0.69 0.31 -6.01
N ALA A 44 1.98 0.62 -6.12
CA ALA A 44 2.50 1.97 -6.25
C ALA A 44 3.74 1.97 -7.15
N SER A 45 3.97 3.05 -7.87
CA SER A 45 5.14 3.20 -8.75
C SER A 45 5.81 4.53 -8.46
N LEU A 46 7.14 4.54 -8.44
CA LEU A 46 7.93 5.74 -8.22
C LEU A 46 9.16 5.74 -9.14
N ASN A 47 9.37 6.84 -9.85
CA ASN A 47 10.58 7.05 -10.64
C ASN A 47 11.63 7.70 -9.76
N PHE A 48 12.88 7.25 -9.85
CA PHE A 48 13.99 7.81 -9.09
C PHE A 48 15.28 7.79 -9.90
N ASP A 49 16.22 8.65 -9.50
CA ASP A 49 17.49 8.86 -10.19
C ASP A 49 18.65 8.64 -9.22
N THR A 50 19.48 7.63 -9.50
CA THR A 50 20.63 7.27 -8.65
C THR A 50 21.91 7.99 -9.08
N THR A 51 21.91 8.80 -10.14
CA THR A 51 23.09 9.54 -10.62
C THR A 51 23.53 10.65 -9.67
N ARG A 52 22.62 11.12 -8.80
CA ARG A 52 22.83 12.24 -7.87
C ARG A 52 23.19 11.80 -6.45
N GLY A 53 23.46 10.50 -6.24
CA GLY A 53 23.80 9.93 -4.95
C GLY A 53 22.66 9.11 -4.33
N PRO A 54 22.73 8.84 -3.01
CA PRO A 54 21.74 8.01 -2.34
C PRO A 54 20.37 8.69 -2.32
N VAL A 55 19.33 7.93 -2.67
CA VAL A 55 17.94 8.39 -2.69
C VAL A 55 17.13 7.62 -1.67
N TRP A 56 16.43 8.35 -0.80
CA TRP A 56 15.49 7.76 0.14
C TRP A 56 14.13 7.56 -0.52
N LEU A 57 13.61 6.34 -0.42
CA LEU A 57 12.31 5.96 -0.98
C LEU A 57 11.44 5.44 0.16
N TYR A 58 10.24 5.98 0.26
CA TYR A 58 9.26 5.62 1.26
C TYR A 58 8.05 5.01 0.58
N TYR A 59 7.59 3.89 1.09
CA TYR A 59 6.37 3.23 0.64
C TYR A 59 5.46 2.90 1.83
N ALA A 60 4.19 3.25 1.69
CA ALA A 60 3.13 2.97 2.64
C ALA A 60 2.09 2.04 2.00
N ALA A 61 1.98 0.84 2.55
CA ALA A 61 0.91 -0.08 2.19
C ALA A 61 -0.46 0.48 2.62
N PRO A 62 -1.53 0.24 1.83
CA PRO A 62 -2.87 0.69 2.18
C PRO A 62 -3.42 -0.02 3.42
N HIS A 63 -4.41 0.61 4.06
CA HIS A 63 -5.16 0.01 5.17
C HIS A 63 -6.03 -1.17 4.72
N THR A 64 -6.46 -1.20 3.46
CA THR A 64 -7.34 -2.23 2.91
C THR A 64 -6.75 -2.79 1.62
N ILE A 65 -7.11 -4.02 1.27
CA ILE A 65 -6.70 -4.67 0.02
C ILE A 65 -7.26 -4.00 -1.25
N TYR A 66 -8.24 -3.10 -1.10
CA TYR A 66 -8.96 -2.44 -2.19
C TYR A 66 -8.34 -1.12 -2.64
N SER A 67 -7.34 -0.62 -1.91
CA SER A 67 -6.71 0.67 -2.20
C SER A 67 -5.33 0.49 -2.85
N ALA A 68 -4.91 1.48 -3.63
CA ALA A 68 -3.53 1.61 -4.08
C ALA A 68 -2.61 1.93 -2.88
N GLY A 69 -1.33 1.62 -2.99
CA GLY A 69 -0.32 2.04 -2.01
C GLY A 69 0.13 3.47 -2.32
N ALA A 70 0.90 4.06 -1.41
CA ALA A 70 1.53 5.36 -1.61
C ALA A 70 3.06 5.20 -1.61
N ALA A 71 3.73 5.76 -2.62
CA ALA A 71 5.18 5.78 -2.71
C ALA A 71 5.67 7.21 -2.96
N GLY A 72 6.76 7.61 -2.31
CA GLY A 72 7.34 8.94 -2.48
C GLY A 72 8.75 9.05 -1.90
N PHE A 73 9.35 10.23 -2.05
CA PHE A 73 10.67 10.55 -1.49
C PHE A 73 10.61 11.02 -0.03
N GLU A 74 9.41 11.16 0.51
CA GLU A 74 9.13 11.53 1.88
C GLU A 74 8.21 10.49 2.53
N PRO A 75 8.20 10.37 3.87
CA PRO A 75 7.30 9.48 4.59
C PRO A 75 5.84 9.61 4.13
N GLN A 76 5.30 8.54 3.56
CA GLN A 76 3.95 8.51 3.02
C GLN A 76 2.92 8.10 4.08
N GLN A 77 1.75 8.75 4.07
CA GLN A 77 0.61 8.30 4.87
C GLN A 77 -0.06 7.10 4.22
N ARG A 78 -0.60 6.19 5.04
CA ARG A 78 -1.29 4.99 4.55
C ARG A 78 -2.65 5.36 3.95
N PRO A 79 -2.87 5.11 2.65
CA PRO A 79 -4.16 5.37 2.01
C PRO A 79 -5.24 4.36 2.46
N GLY A 80 -6.51 4.72 2.24
CA GLY A 80 -7.65 3.82 2.47
C GLY A 80 -8.28 3.88 3.87
N ARG A 81 -7.95 4.90 4.68
CA ARG A 81 -8.50 5.07 6.03
C ARG A 81 -10.02 5.31 6.02
N SER A 82 -10.54 6.06 5.04
CA SER A 82 -11.98 6.29 4.86
C SER A 82 -12.74 4.99 4.55
N GLY A 83 -12.21 4.16 3.66
CA GLY A 83 -12.79 2.85 3.32
C GLY A 83 -12.88 1.95 4.54
N LEU A 84 -11.88 1.99 5.43
CA LEU A 84 -11.90 1.26 6.69
C LEU A 84 -13.08 1.72 7.58
N TYR A 85 -13.27 3.03 7.75
CA TYR A 85 -14.40 3.55 8.54
C TYR A 85 -15.77 3.16 7.97
N VAL A 86 -15.92 3.15 6.64
CA VAL A 86 -17.17 2.73 5.99
C VAL A 86 -17.46 1.25 6.25
N ILE A 87 -16.45 0.37 6.12
CA ILE A 87 -16.60 -1.07 6.37
C ILE A 87 -17.03 -1.32 7.82
N PHE A 88 -16.33 -0.71 8.79
CA PHE A 88 -16.69 -0.85 10.21
C PHE A 88 -18.06 -0.24 10.52
N GLY A 89 -18.36 0.92 9.95
CA GLY A 89 -19.65 1.58 10.10
C GLY A 89 -20.81 0.70 9.62
N LEU A 90 -20.72 0.14 8.42
CA LEU A 90 -21.74 -0.75 7.88
C LEU A 90 -21.85 -2.06 8.68
N ALA A 91 -20.71 -2.64 9.08
CA ALA A 91 -20.69 -3.88 9.87
C ALA A 91 -21.40 -3.73 11.23
N LEU A 92 -21.41 -2.52 11.82
CA LEU A 92 -22.13 -2.23 13.06
C LEU A 92 -23.57 -1.76 12.81
N LEU A 93 -23.78 -0.90 11.82
CA LEU A 93 -25.07 -0.26 11.57
C LEU A 93 -26.12 -1.26 11.08
N VAL A 94 -25.74 -2.16 10.17
CA VAL A 94 -26.67 -3.16 9.60
C VAL A 94 -27.29 -4.08 10.67
N PRO A 95 -26.52 -4.77 11.54
CA PRO A 95 -27.14 -5.62 12.56
C PRO A 95 -27.93 -4.82 13.60
N LEU A 96 -27.48 -3.60 13.94
CA LEU A 96 -28.22 -2.72 14.84
C LEU A 96 -29.60 -2.36 14.27
N LEU A 97 -29.67 -2.03 12.97
CA LEU A 97 -30.92 -1.75 12.29
C LEU A 97 -31.83 -2.98 12.23
N VAL A 98 -31.28 -4.17 11.97
CA VAL A 98 -32.07 -5.42 11.98
C VAL A 98 -32.70 -5.67 13.36
N VAL A 99 -31.92 -5.50 14.44
CA VAL A 99 -32.44 -5.64 15.81
C VAL A 99 -33.49 -4.59 16.12
N LEU A 100 -33.25 -3.33 15.74
CA LEU A 100 -34.20 -2.24 15.95
C LEU A 100 -35.52 -2.49 15.22
N ILE A 101 -35.47 -2.88 13.94
CA ILE A 101 -36.65 -3.24 13.17
C ILE A 101 -37.40 -4.39 13.84
N ALA A 102 -36.68 -5.46 14.23
CA ALA A 102 -37.29 -6.60 14.90
C ALA A 102 -37.98 -6.22 16.22
N LEU A 103 -37.43 -5.27 16.97
CA LEU A 103 -38.04 -4.73 18.20
C LEU A 103 -39.27 -3.87 17.91
N LEU A 104 -39.26 -3.08 16.84
CA LEU A 104 -40.37 -2.19 16.46
C LEU A 104 -41.55 -2.95 15.82
N THR A 105 -41.29 -4.10 15.21
CA THR A 105 -42.31 -4.95 14.57
C THR A 105 -42.91 -6.00 15.52
N ARG A 106 -42.52 -6.00 16.79
CA ARG A 106 -43.00 -6.93 17.82
C ARG A 106 -44.04 -6.28 18.73
#